data_AF-E6TAV5-F1
#
_entry.id   AF-E6TAV5-F1
#
_cell.length_a   1.000
_cell.length_b   1.000
_cell.length_c   1.000
_cell.angle_alpha   90.00
_cell.angle_beta   90.00
_cell.angle_gamma   90.00
#
_symmetry.space_group_name_H-M   'P 1'
#
loop_
_entity.id
_entity.type
_entity.pdbx_description
1 polymer ?
#
loop_
_entity_poly.entity_id
_entity_poly.type
_entity_poly.pdbx_seq_one_letter_code
_entity_poly.pdbx_strand_id
1 'polypeptide(L)'
;MIEAQADSVRRMAVEQIDRFGYLVADVAYERWCAGLNAPIWREAFENPKVLAFLDAEGYSAWLPVKEILMRRAALRGWLVYTQEPRSLRFGPTYLASTPKKTAVRQPHELGRRIACSIGGFVSRRHRYPTADDLVMFIRNPDGTHLFRSGSELTRNLPWLSVAGWVRYEGGEIRCGASAVAYDQERATRHHIKRELRLEARDHTEAGEGGDRAAFAASN
;
A
#
# COMPACT_ATOMS: atom_id res chain seq x y z
N MET A 1 13.36 25.17 16.33
CA MET A 1 14.15 23.94 16.61
C MET A 1 13.44 22.67 16.10
N ILE A 2 12.16 22.44 16.44
CA ILE A 2 11.39 21.28 15.95
C ILE A 2 11.28 21.24 14.41
N GLU A 3 11.04 22.37 13.75
CA GLU A 3 10.94 22.45 12.29
C GLU A 3 12.24 22.08 11.57
N ALA A 4 13.39 22.53 12.09
CA ALA A 4 14.70 22.22 11.52
C ALA A 4 15.00 20.70 11.56
N GLN A 5 14.56 20.01 12.61
CA GLN A 5 14.69 18.55 12.71
C GLN A 5 13.67 17.81 11.86
N ALA A 6 12.43 18.30 11.78
CA ALA A 6 11.45 17.75 10.84
C ALA A 6 11.94 17.86 9.39
N ASP A 7 12.58 18.99 9.04
CA ASP A 7 13.19 19.19 7.73
C ASP A 7 14.44 18.33 7.51
N SER A 8 15.27 18.11 8.53
CA SER A 8 16.36 17.13 8.48
C SER A 8 15.82 15.73 8.15
N VAL A 9 14.75 15.31 8.80
CA VAL A 9 14.13 13.99 8.56
C VAL A 9 13.46 13.92 7.19
N ARG A 10 12.92 15.03 6.66
CA ARG A 10 12.43 15.08 5.28
C ARG A 10 13.55 14.91 4.26
N ARG A 11 14.74 15.42 4.56
CA ARG A 11 15.95 15.30 3.72
C ARG A 11 16.74 14.01 3.97
N MET A 12 16.33 13.21 4.95
CA MET A 12 16.98 11.95 5.30
C MET A 12 17.10 11.02 4.10
N ALA A 13 18.26 10.37 4.02
CA ALA A 13 18.58 9.41 2.98
C ALA A 13 17.60 8.23 3.00
N VAL A 14 17.32 7.69 1.82
CA VAL A 14 16.37 6.59 1.64
C VAL A 14 16.80 5.35 2.43
N GLU A 15 18.11 5.12 2.48
CA GLU A 15 18.76 4.00 3.15
C GLU A 15 18.54 4.04 4.66
N GLN A 16 18.53 5.24 5.27
CA GLN A 16 18.28 5.40 6.69
C GLN A 16 16.81 5.09 7.03
N ILE A 17 15.88 5.48 6.16
CA ILE A 17 14.46 5.13 6.31
C ILE A 17 14.24 3.63 6.15
N ASP A 18 14.96 3.02 5.20
CA ASP A 18 14.91 1.57 5.01
C ASP A 18 15.47 0.84 6.22
N ARG A 19 16.59 1.31 6.79
CA ARG A 19 17.15 0.77 8.02
C ARG A 19 16.19 0.90 9.20
N PHE A 20 15.61 2.08 9.40
CA PHE A 20 14.59 2.30 10.43
C PHE A 20 13.36 1.39 10.23
N GLY A 21 12.83 1.36 9.01
CA GLY A 21 11.66 0.56 8.65
C GLY A 21 11.90 -0.93 8.86
N TYR A 22 13.08 -1.43 8.49
CA TYR A 22 13.50 -2.80 8.79
C TYR A 22 13.50 -3.08 10.29
N LEU A 23 14.14 -2.23 11.10
CA LEU A 23 14.23 -2.44 12.55
C LEU A 23 12.86 -2.50 13.23
N VAL A 24 11.94 -1.59 12.88
CA VAL A 24 10.58 -1.59 13.44
C VAL A 24 9.78 -2.79 12.95
N ALA A 25 9.91 -3.16 11.67
CA ALA A 25 9.25 -4.34 11.12
C ALA A 25 9.77 -5.63 11.76
N ASP A 26 11.06 -5.72 12.08
CA ASP A 26 11.69 -6.83 12.78
C ASP A 26 11.05 -7.05 14.15
N VAL A 27 10.85 -5.98 14.93
CA VAL A 27 10.15 -6.05 16.22
C VAL A 27 8.72 -6.56 16.08
N ALA A 28 7.98 -6.06 15.09
CA ALA A 28 6.62 -6.51 14.83
C ALA A 28 6.57 -7.99 14.39
N TYR A 29 7.55 -8.43 13.60
CA TYR A 29 7.66 -9.81 13.12
C TYR A 29 8.05 -10.77 14.24
N GLU A 30 9.06 -10.44 15.07
CA GLU A 30 9.49 -11.23 16.22
C GLU A 30 8.30 -11.49 17.16
N ARG A 31 7.49 -10.46 17.46
CA ARG A 31 6.29 -10.60 18.31
C ARG A 31 5.23 -11.49 17.66
N TRP A 32 5.00 -11.35 16.36
CA TRP A 32 4.06 -12.19 15.64
C TRP A 32 4.49 -13.67 15.66
N CYS A 33 5.77 -13.95 15.42
CA CYS A 33 6.33 -15.30 15.53
C CYS A 33 6.22 -15.88 16.94
N ALA A 34 6.30 -15.04 17.97
CA ALA A 34 6.10 -15.43 19.36
C ALA A 34 4.62 -15.63 19.76
N GLY A 35 3.67 -15.47 18.83
CA GLY A 35 2.23 -15.55 19.13
C GLY A 35 1.72 -14.41 20.01
N LEU A 36 2.50 -13.33 20.14
CA LEU A 36 2.15 -12.18 20.96
C LEU A 36 1.31 -11.19 20.17
N ASN A 37 0.52 -10.41 20.90
CA ASN A 37 -0.12 -9.24 20.31
C ASN A 37 0.93 -8.29 19.72
N ALA A 38 0.57 -7.70 18.60
CA ALA A 38 1.40 -6.71 17.95
C ALA A 38 1.76 -5.52 18.85
N PRO A 39 2.91 -4.88 18.57
CA PRO A 39 3.40 -3.81 19.41
C PRO A 39 2.54 -2.54 19.26
N ILE A 40 2.44 -1.76 20.32
CA ILE A 40 2.17 -0.32 20.19
C ILE A 40 3.48 0.39 19.79
N TRP A 41 3.38 1.63 19.30
CA TRP A 41 4.56 2.38 18.86
C TRP A 41 5.60 2.56 19.97
N ARG A 42 5.15 2.81 21.20
CA ARG A 42 6.03 2.93 22.37
C ARG A 42 6.86 1.66 22.56
N GLU A 43 6.22 0.48 22.56
CA GLU A 43 6.91 -0.82 22.68
C GLU A 43 7.93 -1.03 21.54
N ALA A 44 7.63 -0.55 20.32
CA ALA A 44 8.56 -0.62 19.20
C ALA A 44 9.76 0.33 19.37
N PHE A 45 9.55 1.55 19.85
CA PHE A 45 10.62 2.53 20.07
C PHE A 45 11.49 2.22 21.29
N GLU A 46 10.95 1.53 22.28
CA GLU A 46 11.69 1.05 23.45
C GLU A 46 12.53 -0.20 23.15
N ASN A 47 12.39 -0.80 21.97
CA ASN A 47 13.25 -1.91 21.57
C ASN A 47 14.71 -1.43 21.47
N PRO A 48 15.69 -2.15 22.06
CA PRO A 48 17.08 -1.71 22.09
C PRO A 48 17.70 -1.42 20.72
N LYS A 49 17.35 -2.21 19.68
CA LYS A 49 17.88 -1.99 18.32
C LYS A 49 17.33 -0.70 17.71
N VAL A 50 16.05 -0.40 17.95
CA VAL A 50 15.39 0.81 17.44
C VAL A 50 15.87 2.03 18.19
N LEU A 51 16.00 1.94 19.52
CA LEU A 51 16.50 3.02 20.36
C LEU A 51 17.94 3.39 19.99
N ALA A 52 18.83 2.41 19.83
CA ALA A 52 20.22 2.64 19.42
C ALA A 52 20.32 3.33 18.05
N PHE A 53 19.44 2.98 17.10
CA PHE A 53 19.36 3.69 15.82
C PHE A 53 18.91 5.14 16.01
N LEU A 54 17.85 5.38 16.79
CA LEU A 54 17.35 6.72 17.05
C LEU A 54 18.38 7.59 17.79
N ASP A 55 19.16 7.02 18.70
CA ASP A 55 20.23 7.71 19.42
C ASP A 55 21.37 8.10 18.48
N ALA A 56 21.83 7.17 17.64
CA ALA A 56 22.89 7.42 16.67
C ALA A 56 22.53 8.53 15.67
N GLU A 57 21.24 8.67 15.36
CA GLU A 57 20.72 9.69 14.46
C GLU A 57 20.24 10.97 15.17
N GLY A 58 20.33 11.03 16.51
CA GLY A 58 19.93 12.20 17.30
C GLY A 58 18.42 12.44 17.42
N TYR A 59 17.60 11.39 17.27
CA TYR A 59 16.14 11.47 17.18
C TYR A 59 15.38 10.90 18.40
N SER A 60 16.07 10.35 19.40
CA SER A 60 15.43 9.64 20.51
C SER A 60 14.47 10.47 21.36
N ALA A 61 14.72 11.77 21.55
CA ALA A 61 13.85 12.64 22.33
C ALA A 61 12.64 13.18 21.53
N TRP A 62 12.59 12.99 20.20
CA TRP A 62 11.77 13.82 19.32
C TRP A 62 10.58 13.05 18.75
N LEU A 63 9.44 13.10 19.43
CA LEU A 63 8.22 12.39 19.00
C LEU A 63 7.76 12.75 17.57
N PRO A 64 7.73 14.04 17.14
CA PRO A 64 7.33 14.39 15.77
C PRO A 64 8.23 13.77 14.69
N VAL A 65 9.53 13.62 14.98
CA VAL A 65 10.47 12.98 14.07
C VAL A 65 10.14 11.49 13.92
N LYS A 66 9.88 10.80 15.04
CA LYS A 66 9.50 9.38 15.03
C LYS A 66 8.21 9.15 14.22
N GLU A 67 7.23 10.04 14.33
CA GLU A 67 6.01 10.01 13.51
C GLU A 67 6.32 10.12 12.01
N ILE A 68 7.19 11.07 11.61
CA ILE A 68 7.59 11.22 10.20
C ILE A 68 8.30 9.96 9.72
N LEU A 69 9.22 9.39 10.51
CA LEU A 69 9.90 8.14 10.19
C LEU A 69 8.92 6.98 10.00
N MET A 70 7.95 6.83 10.91
CA MET A 70 6.89 5.82 10.79
C MET A 70 6.09 5.98 9.50
N ARG A 71 5.69 7.21 9.15
CA ARG A 71 4.97 7.50 7.89
C ARG A 71 5.82 7.17 6.66
N ARG A 72 7.10 7.59 6.63
CA ARG A 72 8.00 7.33 5.50
C ARG A 72 8.29 5.84 5.35
N ALA A 73 8.50 5.11 6.44
CA ALA A 73 8.67 3.66 6.42
C ALA A 73 7.41 2.93 5.94
N ALA A 74 6.22 3.38 6.37
CA ALA A 74 4.95 2.83 5.89
C ALA A 74 4.74 3.04 4.38
N LEU A 75 5.06 4.23 3.86
CA LEU A 75 5.01 4.52 2.42
C LEU A 75 5.93 3.61 1.59
N ARG A 76 7.06 3.21 2.18
CA ARG A 76 8.01 2.26 1.56
C ARG A 76 7.63 0.79 1.78
N GLY A 77 6.47 0.52 2.37
CA GLY A 77 5.95 -0.84 2.55
C GLY A 77 6.65 -1.65 3.64
N TRP A 78 7.44 -1.03 4.52
CA TRP A 78 8.08 -1.72 5.64
C TRP A 78 7.09 -2.12 6.72
N LEU A 79 6.05 -1.32 6.91
CA LEU A 79 5.11 -1.47 8.01
C LEU A 79 3.74 -0.88 7.65
N VAL A 80 2.74 -1.22 8.45
CA VAL A 80 1.41 -0.60 8.43
C VAL A 80 0.89 -0.47 9.86
N TYR A 81 0.07 0.54 10.10
CA TYR A 81 -0.59 0.79 11.37
C TYR A 81 -1.86 1.61 11.12
N THR A 82 -2.77 1.59 12.08
CA THR A 82 -3.94 2.48 12.17
C THR A 82 -3.85 3.29 13.47
N GLN A 83 -4.88 4.07 13.77
CA GLN A 83 -5.01 4.75 15.07
C GLN A 83 -5.34 3.77 16.21
N GLU A 84 -5.74 2.54 15.89
CA GLU A 84 -6.05 1.53 16.90
C GLU A 84 -4.76 1.06 17.60
N PRO A 85 -4.78 0.93 18.94
CA PRO A 85 -3.68 0.30 19.66
C PRO A 85 -3.38 -1.09 19.11
N ARG A 86 -2.10 -1.48 19.11
CA ARG A 86 -1.62 -2.81 18.68
C ARG A 86 -1.97 -3.14 17.21
N SER A 87 -2.11 -2.13 16.36
CA SER A 87 -2.29 -2.27 14.92
C SER A 87 -0.99 -2.42 14.13
N LEU A 88 0.18 -2.12 14.72
CA LEU A 88 1.45 -2.13 14.00
C LEU A 88 1.78 -3.53 13.46
N ARG A 89 1.97 -3.66 12.15
CA ARG A 89 2.39 -4.90 11.46
C ARG A 89 3.57 -4.62 10.55
N PHE A 90 4.43 -5.62 10.37
CA PHE A 90 5.43 -5.63 9.31
C PHE A 90 4.73 -5.67 7.94
N GLY A 91 5.34 -5.06 6.94
CA GLY A 91 4.79 -4.90 5.60
C GLY A 91 5.45 -5.80 4.54
N PRO A 92 4.99 -5.70 3.29
CA PRO A 92 5.45 -6.55 2.19
C PRO A 92 6.92 -6.35 1.84
N THR A 93 7.47 -5.15 2.07
CA THR A 93 8.90 -4.90 1.84
C THR A 93 9.76 -5.69 2.82
N TYR A 94 9.32 -5.83 4.09
CA TYR A 94 10.04 -6.65 5.07
C TYR A 94 10.07 -8.13 4.64
N LEU A 95 8.91 -8.68 4.23
CA LEU A 95 8.81 -10.08 3.80
C LEU A 95 9.58 -10.38 2.50
N ALA A 96 9.71 -9.40 1.61
CA ALA A 96 10.44 -9.55 0.36
C ALA A 96 11.95 -9.32 0.51
N SER A 97 12.37 -8.62 1.56
CA SER A 97 13.77 -8.26 1.79
C SER A 97 14.51 -9.36 2.54
N THR A 98 15.83 -9.35 2.39
CA THR A 98 16.75 -10.19 3.17
C THR A 98 17.74 -9.29 3.89
N PRO A 99 18.48 -9.79 4.90
CA PRO A 99 19.52 -9.00 5.55
C PRO A 99 20.60 -8.45 4.60
N LYS A 100 20.76 -9.05 3.41
CA LYS A 100 21.76 -8.66 2.40
C LYS A 100 21.19 -7.81 1.27
N LYS A 101 19.86 -7.72 1.12
CA LYS A 101 19.22 -7.07 -0.02
C LYS A 101 17.83 -6.58 0.33
N THR A 102 17.64 -5.26 0.20
CA THR A 102 16.32 -4.63 0.25
C THR A 102 15.58 -4.84 -1.06
N ALA A 103 14.36 -5.36 -0.98
CA ALA A 103 13.45 -5.51 -2.11
C ALA A 103 12.16 -4.73 -1.83
N VAL A 104 12.17 -3.44 -2.15
CA VAL A 104 11.03 -2.55 -1.90
C VAL A 104 9.82 -3.01 -2.70
N ARG A 105 8.71 -3.22 -2.00
CA ARG A 105 7.40 -3.49 -2.58
C ARG A 105 6.54 -2.25 -2.44
N GLN A 106 5.81 -1.90 -3.51
CA GLN A 106 4.84 -0.82 -3.47
C GLN A 106 3.58 -1.31 -2.75
N PRO A 107 3.32 -0.88 -1.50
CA PRO A 107 2.22 -1.43 -0.69
C PRO A 107 0.86 -1.22 -1.36
N HIS A 108 0.65 -0.03 -1.93
CA HIS A 108 -0.58 0.30 -2.63
C HIS A 108 -0.80 -0.57 -3.88
N GLU A 109 0.26 -0.89 -4.62
CA GLU A 109 0.14 -1.74 -5.81
C GLU A 109 -0.23 -3.19 -5.43
N LEU A 110 0.39 -3.73 -4.39
CA LEU A 110 0.06 -5.07 -3.89
C LEU A 110 -1.40 -5.15 -3.46
N GLY A 111 -1.84 -4.20 -2.64
CA GLY A 111 -3.22 -4.12 -2.17
C GLY A 111 -4.23 -4.00 -3.31
N ARG A 112 -3.96 -3.13 -4.29
CA ARG A 112 -4.77 -3.01 -5.51
C ARG A 112 -4.89 -4.33 -6.27
N ARG A 113 -3.78 -5.04 -6.48
CA ARG A 113 -3.79 -6.31 -7.23
C ARG A 113 -4.68 -7.34 -6.54
N ILE A 114 -4.65 -7.39 -5.22
CA ILE A 114 -5.47 -8.30 -4.42
C ILE A 114 -6.95 -7.91 -4.50
N ALA A 115 -7.27 -6.63 -4.32
CA ALA A 115 -8.64 -6.13 -4.45
C ALA A 115 -9.26 -6.44 -5.82
N CYS A 116 -8.55 -6.13 -6.91
CA CYS A 116 -8.97 -6.45 -8.27
C CYS A 116 -9.18 -7.95 -8.46
N SER A 117 -8.33 -8.79 -7.85
CA SER A 117 -8.43 -10.24 -7.98
C SER A 117 -9.62 -10.80 -7.21
N ILE A 118 -9.94 -10.26 -6.02
CA ILE A 118 -11.15 -10.60 -5.27
C ILE A 118 -12.39 -10.23 -6.10
N GLY A 119 -12.44 -9.00 -6.65
CA GLY A 119 -13.55 -8.58 -7.51
C GLY A 119 -13.72 -9.47 -8.75
N GLY A 120 -12.61 -9.79 -9.43
CA GLY A 120 -12.61 -10.70 -10.57
C GLY A 120 -13.03 -12.13 -10.22
N PHE A 121 -12.66 -12.62 -9.03
CA PHE A 121 -13.08 -13.92 -8.54
C PHE A 121 -14.59 -13.96 -8.28
N VAL A 122 -15.11 -12.96 -7.54
CA VAL A 122 -16.54 -12.84 -7.21
C VAL A 122 -17.38 -12.76 -8.48
N SER A 123 -16.96 -11.95 -9.46
CA SER A 123 -17.66 -11.83 -10.74
C SER A 123 -17.76 -13.14 -11.53
N ARG A 124 -16.78 -14.05 -11.39
CA ARG A 124 -16.75 -15.33 -12.13
C ARG A 124 -17.34 -16.51 -11.37
N ARG A 125 -17.29 -16.48 -10.04
CA ARG A 125 -17.64 -17.63 -9.18
C ARG A 125 -18.85 -17.39 -8.30
N HIS A 126 -19.39 -16.16 -8.27
CA HIS A 126 -20.57 -15.76 -7.48
C HIS A 126 -20.45 -16.07 -5.97
N ARG A 127 -19.22 -16.13 -5.46
CA ARG A 127 -18.88 -16.27 -4.03
C ARG A 127 -17.56 -15.56 -3.73
N TYR A 128 -17.27 -15.30 -2.46
CA TYR A 128 -15.97 -14.74 -2.08
C TYR A 128 -14.89 -15.83 -2.02
N PRO A 129 -13.61 -15.47 -2.29
CA PRO A 129 -12.52 -16.43 -2.25
C PRO A 129 -12.12 -16.78 -0.82
N THR A 130 -11.73 -18.03 -0.59
CA THR A 130 -10.96 -18.44 0.59
C THR A 130 -9.48 -18.05 0.42
N ALA A 131 -8.65 -18.29 1.45
CA ALA A 131 -7.20 -18.11 1.33
C ALA A 131 -6.60 -19.00 0.22
N ASP A 132 -7.02 -20.26 0.13
CA ASP A 132 -6.54 -21.19 -0.88
C ASP A 132 -6.95 -20.77 -2.30
N ASP A 133 -8.20 -20.29 -2.46
CA ASP A 133 -8.65 -19.73 -3.73
C ASP A 133 -7.76 -18.56 -4.17
N LEU A 134 -7.38 -17.65 -3.26
CA LEU A 134 -6.52 -16.52 -3.59
C LEU A 134 -5.11 -16.96 -4.00
N VAL A 135 -4.52 -17.93 -3.34
CA VAL A 135 -3.20 -18.46 -3.74
C VAL A 135 -3.25 -19.02 -5.16
N MET A 136 -4.31 -19.77 -5.48
CA MET A 136 -4.47 -20.38 -6.80
C MET A 136 -4.84 -19.40 -7.90
N PHE A 137 -5.62 -18.36 -7.57
CA PHE A 137 -6.24 -17.48 -8.56
C PHE A 137 -5.42 -16.20 -8.82
N ILE A 138 -4.72 -15.65 -7.82
CA ILE A 138 -4.03 -14.39 -7.99
C ILE A 138 -2.71 -14.59 -8.73
N ARG A 139 -2.58 -13.91 -9.88
CA ARG A 139 -1.38 -13.91 -10.71
C ARG A 139 -0.81 -12.50 -10.89
N ASN A 140 0.50 -12.43 -11.02
CA ASN A 140 1.20 -11.28 -11.54
C ASN A 140 0.92 -11.11 -13.05
N PRO A 141 1.21 -9.93 -13.63
CA PRO A 141 1.04 -9.69 -15.07
C PRO A 141 1.81 -10.66 -15.97
N ASP A 142 2.91 -11.23 -15.48
CA ASP A 142 3.73 -12.25 -16.17
C ASP A 142 3.16 -13.68 -16.05
N GLY A 143 1.98 -13.85 -15.44
CA GLY A 143 1.30 -15.13 -15.25
C GLY A 143 1.77 -15.92 -14.01
N THR A 144 2.83 -15.49 -13.34
CA THR A 144 3.31 -16.14 -12.10
C THR A 144 2.34 -15.92 -10.95
N HIS A 145 2.31 -16.80 -9.96
CA HIS A 145 1.48 -16.59 -8.77
C HIS A 145 1.98 -15.38 -7.97
N LEU A 146 1.06 -14.52 -7.51
CA LEU A 146 1.41 -13.38 -6.66
C LEU A 146 1.96 -13.86 -5.31
N PHE A 147 1.37 -14.92 -4.76
CA PHE A 147 1.85 -15.63 -3.58
C PHE A 147 2.28 -17.04 -4.00
N ARG A 148 3.50 -17.44 -3.63
CA ARG A 148 4.05 -18.76 -3.96
C ARG A 148 3.42 -19.88 -3.14
N SER A 149 2.83 -19.56 -1.99
CA SER A 149 2.21 -20.51 -1.08
C SER A 149 1.15 -19.88 -0.20
N GLY A 150 0.30 -20.71 0.41
CA GLY A 150 -0.61 -20.28 1.48
C GLY A 150 0.11 -19.71 2.70
N SER A 151 1.33 -20.18 3.00
CA SER A 151 2.15 -19.61 4.09
C SER A 151 2.66 -18.21 3.78
N GLU A 152 2.91 -17.88 2.51
CA GLU A 152 3.25 -16.52 2.10
C GLU A 152 2.03 -15.60 2.19
N LEU A 153 0.87 -16.06 1.72
CA LEU A 153 -0.38 -15.31 1.88
C LEU A 153 -0.64 -15.04 3.36
N THR A 154 -0.59 -16.09 4.21
CA THR A 154 -0.85 -16.02 5.66
C THR A 154 0.02 -14.96 6.35
N ARG A 155 1.31 -14.87 5.98
CA ARG A 155 2.21 -13.82 6.50
C ARG A 155 1.83 -12.41 6.07
N ASN A 156 1.22 -12.24 4.91
CA ASN A 156 0.77 -10.94 4.41
C ASN A 156 -0.63 -10.54 4.93
N LEU A 157 -1.44 -11.48 5.43
CA LEU A 157 -2.83 -11.19 5.85
C LEU A 157 -2.94 -10.14 6.95
N PRO A 158 -2.13 -10.16 8.02
CA PRO A 158 -2.21 -9.14 9.05
C PRO A 158 -1.97 -7.74 8.46
N TRP A 159 -0.99 -7.61 7.57
CA TRP A 159 -0.72 -6.34 6.88
C TRP A 159 -1.89 -5.93 5.98
N LEU A 160 -2.40 -6.84 5.15
CA LEU A 160 -3.54 -6.58 4.24
C LEU A 160 -4.79 -6.12 4.99
N SER A 161 -5.04 -6.72 6.15
CA SER A 161 -6.18 -6.40 7.00
C SER A 161 -6.03 -5.01 7.62
N VAL A 162 -4.90 -4.71 8.25
CA VAL A 162 -4.65 -3.40 8.88
C VAL A 162 -4.58 -2.28 7.84
N ALA A 163 -4.02 -2.55 6.66
CA ALA A 163 -4.03 -1.63 5.53
C ALA A 163 -5.42 -1.40 4.92
N GLY A 164 -6.44 -2.14 5.37
CA GLY A 164 -7.82 -2.04 4.88
C GLY A 164 -8.03 -2.60 3.48
N TRP A 165 -7.12 -3.41 2.95
CA TRP A 165 -7.27 -4.03 1.63
C TRP A 165 -8.21 -5.23 1.67
N VAL A 166 -8.18 -6.00 2.75
CA VAL A 166 -9.02 -7.20 2.92
C VAL A 166 -9.67 -7.24 4.30
N ARG A 167 -10.74 -8.02 4.42
CA ARG A 167 -11.36 -8.41 5.69
C ARG A 167 -11.71 -9.90 5.67
N TYR A 168 -11.66 -10.52 6.84
CA TYR A 168 -11.95 -11.93 7.05
C TYR A 168 -13.34 -12.10 7.64
N GLU A 169 -14.23 -12.78 6.92
CA GLU A 169 -15.61 -13.01 7.35
C GLU A 169 -16.04 -14.42 6.98
N GLY A 170 -16.40 -15.25 7.97
CA GLY A 170 -16.94 -16.59 7.72
C GLY A 170 -16.00 -17.53 6.94
N GLY A 171 -14.68 -17.36 7.05
CA GLY A 171 -13.69 -18.14 6.28
C GLY A 171 -13.43 -17.61 4.87
N GLU A 172 -14.11 -16.54 4.47
CA GLU A 172 -13.93 -15.88 3.18
C GLU A 172 -13.12 -14.58 3.32
N ILE A 173 -12.48 -14.19 2.22
CA ILE A 173 -11.71 -12.95 2.09
C ILE A 173 -12.51 -11.98 1.24
N ARG A 174 -12.86 -10.85 1.84
CA ARG A 174 -13.64 -9.79 1.20
C ARG A 174 -12.80 -8.53 1.05
N CYS A 175 -13.21 -7.65 0.14
CA CYS A 175 -12.60 -6.32 0.03
C CYS A 175 -12.80 -5.54 1.33
N GLY A 176 -11.72 -4.92 1.81
CA GLY A 176 -11.74 -3.97 2.92
C GLY A 176 -12.03 -2.54 2.47
N ALA A 177 -12.04 -1.59 3.41
CA ALA A 177 -12.40 -0.19 3.15
C ALA A 177 -11.47 0.49 2.12
N SER A 178 -10.16 0.27 2.19
CA SER A 178 -9.18 0.83 1.24
C SER A 178 -9.39 0.29 -0.18
N ALA A 179 -9.78 -0.98 -0.31
CA ALA A 179 -10.12 -1.57 -1.61
C ALA A 179 -11.38 -0.93 -2.21
N VAL A 180 -12.42 -0.73 -1.41
CA VAL A 180 -13.66 -0.06 -1.84
C VAL A 180 -13.39 1.39 -2.25
N ALA A 181 -12.64 2.13 -1.43
CA ALA A 181 -12.26 3.52 -1.74
C ALA A 181 -11.45 3.62 -3.04
N TYR A 182 -10.52 2.68 -3.27
CA TYR A 182 -9.76 2.62 -4.51
C TYR A 182 -10.65 2.39 -5.74
N ASP A 183 -11.61 1.47 -5.66
CA ASP A 183 -12.54 1.19 -6.76
C ASP A 183 -13.45 2.40 -7.06
N GLN A 184 -13.91 3.11 -6.02
CA GLN A 184 -14.66 4.35 -6.17
C GLN A 184 -13.83 5.44 -6.87
N GLU A 185 -12.60 5.69 -6.39
CA GLU A 185 -11.69 6.67 -7.00
C GLU A 185 -11.37 6.31 -8.46
N ARG A 186 -11.23 5.02 -8.75
CA ARG A 186 -11.03 4.52 -10.12
C ARG A 186 -12.27 4.77 -10.99
N ALA A 187 -13.47 4.48 -10.50
CA ALA A 187 -14.72 4.73 -11.24
C ALA A 187 -14.88 6.23 -11.56
N THR A 188 -14.64 7.11 -10.58
CA THR A 188 -14.68 8.56 -10.78
C THR A 188 -13.67 9.01 -11.84
N ARG A 189 -12.43 8.52 -11.79
CA ARG A 189 -11.42 8.84 -12.81
C ARG A 189 -11.82 8.38 -14.21
N HIS A 190 -12.42 7.20 -14.34
CA HIS A 190 -12.92 6.70 -15.62
C HIS A 190 -14.09 7.54 -16.15
N HIS A 191 -15.00 7.98 -15.27
CA HIS A 191 -16.09 8.86 -15.64
C HIS A 191 -15.57 10.21 -16.16
N ILE A 192 -14.70 10.89 -15.39
CA ILE A 192 -14.09 12.16 -15.82
C ILE A 192 -13.37 12.01 -17.16
N LYS A 193 -12.58 10.94 -17.33
CA LYS A 193 -11.86 10.69 -18.59
C LYS A 193 -12.82 10.44 -19.77
N ARG A 194 -14.00 9.87 -19.52
CA ARG A 194 -15.02 9.67 -20.55
C ARG A 194 -15.64 11.00 -20.96
N GLU A 195 -16.02 11.85 -20.00
CA GLU A 195 -16.59 13.18 -20.28
C GLU A 195 -15.60 14.04 -21.08
N LEU A 196 -14.34 14.13 -20.66
CA LEU A 196 -13.30 14.87 -21.39
C LEU A 196 -13.09 14.37 -22.83
N ARG A 197 -13.31 13.08 -23.10
CA ARG A 197 -13.23 12.52 -24.46
C ARG A 197 -14.44 12.86 -25.32
N LEU A 198 -15.61 13.04 -24.71
CA LEU A 198 -16.81 13.47 -25.40
C LEU A 198 -16.70 14.96 -25.75
N GLU A 199 -16.32 15.80 -24.79
CA GLU A 199 -16.06 17.23 -25.02
C GLU A 199 -15.01 17.46 -26.13
N ALA A 200 -13.92 16.68 -26.13
CA ALA A 200 -12.90 16.78 -27.17
C ALA A 200 -13.41 16.38 -28.57
N ARG A 201 -14.37 15.46 -28.66
CA ARG A 201 -14.99 15.08 -29.94
C ARG A 201 -15.90 16.19 -30.45
N ASP A 202 -16.73 16.76 -29.58
CA ASP A 202 -17.65 17.84 -29.94
C ASP A 202 -16.89 19.08 -30.45
N HIS A 203 -15.75 19.41 -29.84
CA HIS A 203 -14.89 20.50 -30.33
C HIS A 203 -14.21 20.19 -31.67
N THR A 204 -13.88 18.92 -31.96
CA THR A 204 -13.27 18.53 -33.25
C THR A 204 -14.30 18.60 -34.37
N GLU A 205 -15.52 18.14 -34.13
CA GLU A 205 -16.62 18.17 -35.10
C GLU A 205 -17.11 19.62 -35.38
N ALA A 206 -17.10 20.50 -34.38
CA ALA A 206 -17.42 21.92 -34.57
C ALA A 206 -16.37 22.68 -35.41
N GLY A 207 -15.08 22.29 -35.32
CA GLY A 207 -14.01 22.87 -36.14
C GLY A 207 -14.07 22.46 -37.61
N GLU A 208 -14.33 21.18 -37.90
CA GLU A 208 -14.43 20.68 -39.27
C GLU A 208 -15.72 21.13 -40.00
N GLY A 209 -16.81 21.35 -39.24
CA GLY A 209 -18.05 21.94 -39.78
C GLY A 209 -17.91 23.41 -40.17
N GLY A 210 -17.09 24.18 -39.46
CA GLY A 210 -16.80 25.59 -39.75
C GLY A 210 -15.99 25.78 -41.03
N ASP A 211 -14.92 25.00 -41.22
CA ASP A 211 -14.06 25.10 -42.41
C ASP A 211 -14.75 24.61 -43.69
N ARG A 212 -15.65 23.60 -43.60
CA ARG A 212 -16.45 23.16 -44.76
C ARG A 212 -17.52 24.18 -45.18
N ALA A 213 -18.11 24.90 -44.22
CA ALA A 213 -19.08 25.96 -44.54
C ALA A 213 -18.39 27.19 -45.15
N ALA A 214 -17.18 27.53 -44.71
CA ALA A 214 -16.41 28.65 -45.27
C ALA A 214 -15.94 28.39 -46.72
N PHE A 215 -15.57 27.15 -47.05
CA PHE A 215 -15.13 26.78 -48.41
C PHE A 215 -16.29 26.75 -49.42
N ALA A 216 -17.51 26.44 -48.99
CA ALA A 216 -18.69 26.40 -49.86
C ALA A 216 -19.27 27.80 -50.19
N ALA A 217 -18.93 28.83 -49.41
CA ALA A 217 -19.43 30.21 -49.61
C ALA A 217 -18.52 31.09 -50.51
N SER A 218 -17.45 30.53 -51.06
CA SER A 218 -16.46 31.25 -51.90
C SER A 218 -16.40 30.80 -53.37
N ASN A 219 -17.40 30.05 -53.85
CA ASN A 219 -17.61 29.70 -55.27
C ASN A 219 -18.96 30.26 -55.74
#